data_AF-A0A1M5VCZ4-F1
#
_entry.id   AF-A0A1M5VCZ4-F1
#
_cell.length_a   1.000
_cell.length_b   1.000
_cell.length_c   1.000
_cell.angle_alpha   90.00
_cell.angle_beta   90.00
_cell.angle_gamma   90.00
#
_symmetry.space_group_name_H-M   'P 1'
#
loop_
_entity.id
_entity.type
_entity.pdbx_description
1 polymer ?
#
loop_
_entity_poly.entity_id
_entity_poly.type
_entity_poly.pdbx_seq_one_letter_code
_entity_poly.pdbx_strand_id
1 'polypeptide(L)'
;MIKKMQDERLKLRNLKHISMVFFIQTVGILAIIIYDGVTKGIDAALSSPVWFVFCISMVVLSLLNLSISIDTYENIMRRPGPYYRIVLLAVCIGLLFGLAGKFLPGGSISGGLIVGSVGFICFLAVFSYGYYLKKKRYDEHKE
;
A
#
# COMPACT_ATOMS: atom_id res chain seq x y z
N MET A 1 28.00 -8.33 -34.99
CA MET A 1 27.30 -9.03 -33.90
C MET A 1 27.67 -8.40 -32.55
N ILE A 2 27.18 -7.19 -32.24
CA ILE A 2 27.36 -6.51 -30.94
C ILE A 2 26.18 -5.55 -30.76
N LYS A 3 25.05 -6.00 -30.18
CA LYS A 3 23.99 -5.07 -29.70
C LYS A 3 22.93 -5.80 -28.87
N LYS A 4 23.27 -6.14 -27.62
CA LYS A 4 22.27 -6.61 -26.64
C LYS A 4 22.62 -6.22 -25.21
N MET A 5 23.91 -6.10 -24.87
CA MET A 5 24.36 -5.71 -23.53
C MET A 5 24.11 -4.24 -23.15
N GLN A 6 23.89 -3.35 -24.13
CA GLN A 6 23.63 -1.93 -23.84
C GLN A 6 22.21 -1.72 -23.31
N ASP A 7 21.23 -2.48 -23.82
CA ASP A 7 19.82 -2.27 -23.52
C ASP A 7 19.46 -2.64 -22.07
N GLU A 8 20.09 -3.66 -21.48
CA GLU A 8 19.83 -4.02 -20.08
C GLU A 8 20.42 -3.00 -19.10
N ARG A 9 21.64 -2.50 -19.37
CA ARG A 9 22.26 -1.44 -18.56
C ARG A 9 21.49 -0.11 -18.68
N LEU A 10 21.00 0.21 -19.87
CA LEU A 10 20.11 1.36 -20.11
C LEU A 10 18.78 1.20 -19.37
N LYS A 11 18.15 0.02 -19.41
CA LYS A 11 16.93 -0.28 -18.65
C LYS A 11 17.14 -0.16 -17.14
N LEU A 12 18.22 -0.72 -16.59
CA LEU A 12 18.58 -0.59 -15.17
C LEU A 12 18.74 0.88 -14.75
N ARG A 13 19.39 1.69 -15.59
CA ARG A 13 19.56 3.12 -15.30
C ARG A 13 18.22 3.87 -15.37
N ASN A 14 17.36 3.53 -16.33
CA ASN A 14 16.03 4.12 -16.44
C ASN A 14 15.13 3.73 -15.25
N LEU A 15 15.15 2.47 -14.83
CA LEU A 15 14.43 2.02 -13.63
C LEU A 15 14.89 2.78 -12.38
N LYS A 16 16.21 3.00 -12.23
CA LYS A 16 16.75 3.79 -11.11
C LYS A 16 16.25 5.25 -11.13
N HIS A 17 16.15 5.86 -12.32
CA HIS A 17 15.60 7.20 -12.47
C HIS A 17 14.11 7.24 -12.12
N ILE A 18 13.31 6.27 -12.58
CA ILE A 18 11.88 6.16 -12.26
C ILE A 18 11.68 6.02 -10.75
N SER A 19 12.47 5.18 -10.07
CA SER A 19 12.39 5.04 -8.61
C SER A 19 12.72 6.33 -7.88
N MET A 20 13.68 7.11 -8.38
CA MET A 20 14.03 8.41 -7.79
C MET A 20 12.92 9.44 -7.98
N VAL A 21 12.32 9.50 -9.17
CA VAL A 21 11.17 10.37 -9.45
C VAL A 21 9.98 9.98 -8.58
N PHE A 22 9.71 8.68 -8.44
CA PHE A 22 8.64 8.17 -7.58
C PHE A 22 8.86 8.53 -6.11
N PHE A 23 10.11 8.48 -5.62
CA PHE A 23 10.45 8.92 -4.27
C PHE A 23 10.16 10.41 -4.06
N ILE A 24 10.62 11.26 -5.00
CA ILE A 24 10.37 12.71 -4.96
C ILE A 24 8.87 13.00 -5.02
N GLN A 25 8.12 12.31 -5.90
CA GLN A 25 6.68 12.44 -6.02
C GLN A 25 5.97 12.07 -4.72
N THR A 26 6.41 10.99 -4.06
CA THR A 26 5.86 10.55 -2.78
C THR A 26 6.10 11.60 -1.69
N VAL A 27 7.29 12.18 -1.62
CA VAL A 27 7.62 13.27 -0.67
C VAL A 27 6.82 14.53 -0.98
N GLY A 28 6.66 14.88 -2.25
CA GLY A 28 5.87 16.04 -2.68
C GLY A 28 4.40 15.91 -2.31
N ILE A 29 3.79 14.75 -2.56
CA ILE A 29 2.41 14.47 -2.16
C ILE A 29 2.26 14.55 -0.63
N LEU A 30 3.21 13.98 0.12
CA LEU A 30 3.19 14.05 1.58
C LEU A 30 3.26 15.49 2.09
N ALA A 31 4.12 16.33 1.50
CA ALA A 31 4.23 17.74 1.84
C ALA A 31 2.92 18.51 1.58
N ILE A 32 2.23 18.23 0.47
CA ILE A 32 0.93 18.83 0.15
C ILE A 32 -0.12 18.44 1.21
N ILE A 33 -0.20 17.16 1.57
CA ILE A 33 -1.16 16.66 2.57
C ILE A 33 -0.91 17.32 3.94
N ILE A 34 0.37 17.45 4.34
CA ILE A 34 0.74 18.12 5.60
C ILE A 34 0.36 19.60 5.54
N TYR A 35 0.67 20.28 4.44
CA TYR A 35 0.33 21.69 4.26
C TYR A 35 -1.17 21.94 4.31
N ASP A 36 -1.97 21.13 3.61
CA ASP A 36 -3.43 21.21 3.65
C ASP A 36 -3.97 20.89 5.05
N GLY A 37 -3.36 19.94 5.76
CA GLY A 37 -3.74 19.59 7.13
C GLY A 37 -3.54 20.73 8.12
N VAL A 38 -2.46 21.50 7.99
CA VAL A 38 -2.15 22.65 8.84
C VAL A 38 -2.99 23.88 8.48
N THR A 39 -3.26 24.10 7.19
CA THR A 39 -3.92 25.33 6.71
C THR A 39 -5.44 25.25 6.63
N LYS A 40 -5.99 24.11 6.20
CA LYS A 40 -7.43 23.90 5.94
C LYS A 40 -8.07 22.92 6.92
N GLY A 41 -7.27 22.35 7.82
CA GLY A 41 -7.69 21.33 8.77
C GLY A 41 -7.55 19.91 8.22
N ILE A 42 -7.49 18.95 9.15
CA ILE A 42 -7.16 17.56 8.84
C ILE A 42 -8.28 16.88 8.04
N ASP A 43 -9.53 17.24 8.27
CA ASP A 43 -10.67 16.75 7.48
C ASP A 43 -10.59 17.16 6.01
N ALA A 44 -10.16 18.38 5.72
CA ALA A 44 -9.96 18.86 4.35
C ALA A 44 -8.79 18.14 3.67
N ALA A 45 -7.73 17.84 4.41
CA ALA A 45 -6.58 17.09 3.87
C ALA A 45 -6.94 15.63 3.56
N LEU A 46 -7.71 14.97 4.42
CA LEU A 46 -8.09 13.56 4.27
C LEU A 46 -9.24 13.34 3.26
N SER A 47 -10.09 14.35 3.05
CA SER A 47 -11.11 14.32 1.99
C SER A 47 -10.56 14.73 0.62
N SER A 48 -9.31 15.21 0.55
CA SER A 48 -8.70 15.65 -0.70
C SER A 48 -8.45 14.48 -1.67
N PRO A 49 -8.66 14.66 -2.99
CA PRO A 49 -8.35 13.63 -3.99
C PRO A 49 -6.89 13.16 -3.95
N VAL A 50 -5.97 14.05 -3.55
CA VAL A 50 -4.54 13.79 -3.45
C VAL A 50 -4.24 12.70 -2.41
N TRP A 51 -4.95 12.74 -1.27
CA TRP A 51 -4.81 11.72 -0.23
C TRP A 51 -5.25 10.33 -0.72
N PHE A 52 -6.34 10.23 -1.48
CA PHE A 52 -6.77 8.96 -2.07
C PHE A 52 -5.73 8.38 -3.04
N VAL A 53 -5.16 9.22 -3.92
CA VAL A 53 -4.11 8.79 -4.86
C VAL A 53 -2.88 8.30 -4.12
N PHE A 54 -2.51 8.96 -3.02
CA PHE A 54 -1.42 8.53 -2.15
C PHE A 54 -1.69 7.14 -1.55
N CYS A 55 -2.88 6.92 -0.99
CA CYS A 55 -3.27 5.63 -0.42
C CYS A 55 -3.22 4.50 -1.45
N ILE A 56 -3.77 4.72 -2.65
CA ILE A 56 -3.74 3.72 -3.73
C ILE A 56 -2.30 3.41 -4.14
N SER A 57 -1.46 4.44 -4.28
CA SER A 57 -0.05 4.28 -4.65
C SER A 57 0.71 3.44 -3.62
N MET A 58 0.45 3.66 -2.32
CA MET A 58 1.03 2.88 -1.23
C MET A 58 0.56 1.42 -1.22
N VAL A 59 -0.73 1.18 -1.53
CA VAL A 59 -1.27 -0.18 -1.70
C VAL A 59 -0.55 -0.91 -2.82
N VAL A 60 -0.43 -0.30 -3.99
CA VAL A 60 0.24 -0.90 -5.15
C VAL A 60 1.71 -1.19 -4.83
N LEU A 61 2.40 -0.25 -4.18
CA LEU A 61 3.77 -0.43 -3.75
C LEU A 61 3.92 -1.60 -2.77
N SER A 62 3.01 -1.72 -1.80
CA SER A 62 2.98 -2.82 -0.84
C SER A 62 2.76 -4.17 -1.52
N LEU A 63 1.83 -4.23 -2.50
CA LEU A 63 1.58 -5.42 -3.30
C LEU A 63 2.83 -5.84 -4.10
N LEU A 64 3.49 -4.88 -4.74
CA LEU A 64 4.71 -5.14 -5.51
C LEU A 64 5.84 -5.63 -4.60
N ASN A 65 6.07 -4.95 -3.47
CA ASN A 65 7.07 -5.35 -2.49
C ASN A 65 6.76 -6.73 -1.89
N LEU A 66 5.49 -7.05 -1.64
CA LEU A 66 5.08 -8.35 -1.13
C LEU A 66 5.35 -9.45 -2.16
N SER A 67 5.06 -9.20 -3.44
CA SER A 67 5.34 -10.16 -4.51
C SER A 67 6.85 -10.48 -4.61
N ILE A 68 7.71 -9.46 -4.50
CA ILE A 68 9.18 -9.61 -4.49
C ILE A 68 9.67 -10.30 -3.21
N SER A 69 9.10 -9.93 -2.06
CA SER A 69 9.44 -10.52 -0.77
C SER A 69 9.12 -12.01 -0.71
N ILE A 70 8.00 -12.43 -1.32
CA ILE A 70 7.66 -13.85 -1.43
C ILE A 70 8.74 -14.54 -2.27
N ASP A 71 9.05 -14.01 -3.46
CA ASP A 71 10.05 -14.57 -4.37
C ASP A 71 11.47 -14.68 -3.76
N THR A 72 11.82 -13.77 -2.85
CA THR A 72 13.15 -13.74 -2.20
C THR A 72 13.25 -14.62 -0.95
N TYR A 73 12.15 -14.79 -0.19
CA TYR A 73 12.19 -15.44 1.14
C TYR A 73 11.57 -16.85 1.19
N GLU A 74 11.11 -17.42 0.07
CA GLU A 74 10.45 -18.74 0.04
C GLU A 74 11.42 -19.94 0.10
N ASN A 75 12.39 -19.91 1.01
CA ASN A 75 13.13 -21.12 1.41
C ASN A 75 12.48 -21.86 2.60
N ILE A 76 11.37 -21.33 3.15
CA ILE A 76 10.69 -21.92 4.32
C ILE A 76 9.18 -22.00 4.06
N MET A 77 8.75 -23.10 3.42
CA MET A 77 7.34 -23.45 3.18
C MET A 77 6.57 -23.54 4.51
N ARG A 78 5.73 -22.53 4.82
CA ARG A 78 4.77 -22.60 5.93
C ARG A 78 3.35 -22.51 5.38
N ARG A 79 2.47 -23.42 5.84
CA ARG A 79 1.05 -23.46 5.46
C ARG A 79 0.44 -22.07 5.64
N PRO A 80 -0.27 -21.52 4.62
CA PRO A 80 -0.96 -20.25 4.78
C PRO A 80 -1.98 -20.40 5.90
N GLY A 81 -1.85 -19.58 6.95
CA GLY A 81 -2.77 -19.58 8.09
C GLY A 81 -4.21 -19.23 7.67
N PRO A 82 -5.21 -19.45 8.53
CA PRO A 82 -6.61 -19.26 8.16
C PRO A 82 -6.92 -17.80 7.76
N TYR A 83 -7.55 -17.63 6.59
CA TYR A 83 -7.92 -16.33 5.97
C TYR A 83 -8.73 -15.43 6.92
N TYR A 84 -9.55 -16.02 7.79
CA TYR A 84 -10.34 -15.28 8.78
C TYR A 84 -9.48 -14.41 9.72
N ARG A 85 -8.25 -14.82 10.07
CA ARG A 85 -7.36 -14.00 10.92
C ARG A 85 -6.93 -12.71 10.24
N ILE A 86 -6.73 -12.78 8.93
CA ILE A 86 -6.33 -11.64 8.10
C ILE A 86 -7.48 -10.65 8.00
N VAL A 87 -8.69 -11.14 7.74
CA VAL A 87 -9.91 -10.30 7.69
C VAL A 87 -10.18 -9.66 9.05
N LEU A 88 -10.01 -10.40 10.14
CA LEU A 88 -10.21 -9.88 11.50
C LEU A 88 -9.19 -8.78 11.84
N LEU A 89 -7.92 -8.96 11.46
CA LEU A 89 -6.90 -7.92 11.57
C LEU A 89 -7.24 -6.68 10.72
N ALA A 90 -7.73 -6.88 9.49
CA ALA A 90 -8.16 -5.78 8.62
C ALA A 90 -9.30 -4.97 9.25
N VAL A 91 -10.29 -5.66 9.83
CA VAL A 91 -11.41 -5.03 10.54
C VAL A 91 -10.93 -4.28 11.79
N CYS A 92 -10.04 -4.88 12.59
CA CYS A 92 -9.45 -4.21 13.76
C CYS A 92 -8.69 -2.95 13.37
N ILE A 93 -7.91 -2.99 12.29
CA ILE A 93 -7.13 -1.84 11.82
C ILE A 93 -8.06 -0.77 11.24
N GLY A 94 -9.07 -1.15 10.45
CA GLY A 94 -10.08 -0.22 9.95
C GLY A 94 -10.84 0.50 11.07
N LEU A 95 -11.22 -0.24 12.13
CA LEU A 95 -11.83 0.33 13.35
C LEU A 95 -10.88 1.27 14.09
N LEU A 96 -9.60 0.89 14.25
CA LEU A 96 -8.59 1.73 14.87
C LEU A 96 -8.38 3.04 14.10
N PHE A 97 -8.27 2.98 12.77
CA PHE A 97 -8.14 4.18 11.93
C PHE A 97 -9.38 5.06 11.96
N GLY A 98 -10.59 4.46 11.93
CA GLY A 98 -11.85 5.21 12.05
C GLY A 98 -12.01 5.89 13.41
N LEU A 99 -11.62 5.21 14.49
CA LEU A 99 -11.62 5.80 15.85
C LEU A 99 -10.55 6.88 16.00
N ALA A 100 -9.35 6.67 15.46
CA ALA A 100 -8.28 7.67 15.47
C ALA A 100 -8.69 8.96 14.75
N GLY A 101 -9.45 8.85 13.64
CA GLY A 101 -10.02 10.00 12.94
C GLY A 101 -10.98 10.83 13.81
N LYS A 102 -11.72 10.18 14.71
CA LYS A 102 -12.63 10.85 15.66
C LYS A 102 -11.91 11.56 16.81
N PHE A 103 -10.75 11.04 17.25
CA PHE A 103 -9.99 11.60 18.37
C PHE A 103 -9.06 12.76 17.97
N LEU A 104 -8.96 13.08 16.68
CA LEU A 104 -8.12 14.15 16.18
C LEU A 104 -8.83 15.52 16.30
N PRO A 105 -8.14 16.58 16.76
CA PRO A 105 -8.76 17.90 16.93
C PRO A 105 -9.25 18.44 15.58
N GLY A 106 -10.56 18.70 15.49
CA GLY A 106 -11.24 19.14 14.27
C GLY A 106 -11.81 18.01 13.41
N GLY A 107 -11.78 16.76 13.86
CA GLY A 107 -12.29 15.59 13.12
C GLY A 107 -13.82 15.47 13.15
N SER A 108 -14.46 15.58 11.99
CA SER A 108 -15.86 15.24 11.78
C SER A 108 -16.06 13.73 11.71
N ILE A 109 -17.24 13.26 12.14
CA ILE A 109 -17.65 11.85 12.03
C ILE A 109 -17.59 11.38 10.57
N SER A 110 -17.89 12.28 9.62
CA SER A 110 -17.79 11.99 8.18
C SER A 110 -16.35 11.79 7.70
N GLY A 111 -15.40 12.60 8.19
CA GLY A 111 -13.98 12.47 7.84
C GLY A 111 -13.39 11.16 8.35
N GLY A 112 -13.68 10.81 9.61
CA GLY A 112 -13.27 9.53 10.20
C GLY A 112 -13.82 8.31 9.47
N LEU A 113 -15.08 8.36 9.00
CA LEU A 113 -15.70 7.29 8.21
C LEU A 113 -15.03 7.10 6.84
N ILE A 114 -14.70 8.20 6.15
CA ILE A 114 -14.01 8.14 4.86
C ILE A 114 -12.63 7.51 5.04
N VAL A 115 -11.88 7.96 6.05
CA VAL A 115 -10.52 7.47 6.30
C VAL A 115 -10.52 6.00 6.72
N GLY A 116 -11.44 5.64 7.62
CA GLY A 116 -11.59 4.25 8.09
C GLY A 116 -12.01 3.31 6.95
N SER A 117 -12.95 3.72 6.09
CA SER A 117 -13.40 2.89 4.96
C SER A 117 -12.32 2.71 3.90
N VAL A 118 -11.59 3.76 3.55
CA VAL A 118 -10.49 3.69 2.58
C VAL A 118 -9.34 2.86 3.13
N GLY A 119 -8.96 3.06 4.40
CA GLY A 119 -7.95 2.24 5.06
C GLY A 119 -8.35 0.77 5.11
N PHE A 120 -9.61 0.47 5.41
CA PHE A 120 -10.14 -0.89 5.42
C PHE A 120 -10.06 -1.56 4.04
N ILE A 121 -10.55 -0.88 2.99
CA ILE A 121 -10.52 -1.42 1.61
C ILE A 121 -9.09 -1.63 1.14
N CYS A 122 -8.20 -0.65 1.40
CA CYS A 122 -6.78 -0.73 1.05
C CYS A 122 -6.12 -1.93 1.72
N PHE A 123 -6.31 -2.09 3.03
CA PHE A 123 -5.72 -3.19 3.79
C PHE A 123 -6.27 -4.55 3.32
N LEU A 124 -7.58 -4.64 3.10
CA LEU A 124 -8.22 -5.85 2.61
C LEU A 124 -7.67 -6.24 1.24
N ALA A 125 -7.48 -5.29 0.32
CA ALA A 125 -6.90 -5.54 -0.99
C ALA A 125 -5.47 -6.10 -0.89
N VAL A 126 -4.58 -5.45 -0.13
CA VAL A 126 -3.18 -5.88 0.04
C VAL A 126 -3.11 -7.31 0.58
N PHE A 127 -3.83 -7.55 1.67
CA PHE A 127 -3.76 -8.81 2.38
C PHE A 127 -4.49 -9.95 1.65
N SER A 128 -5.62 -9.66 0.99
CA SER A 128 -6.35 -10.64 0.20
C SER A 128 -5.50 -11.14 -0.98
N TYR A 129 -4.85 -10.21 -1.69
CA TYR A 129 -3.96 -10.55 -2.79
C TYR A 129 -2.71 -11.32 -2.32
N GLY A 130 -2.13 -10.91 -1.19
CA GLY A 130 -1.02 -11.63 -0.56
C GLY A 130 -1.37 -13.07 -0.17
N TYR A 131 -2.57 -13.30 0.34
CA TYR A 131 -3.07 -14.64 0.65
C TYR A 131 -3.29 -15.47 -0.62
N TYR A 132 -3.87 -14.86 -1.67
CA TYR A 132 -4.09 -15.52 -2.95
C TYR A 132 -2.77 -15.99 -3.59
N LEU A 133 -1.74 -15.14 -3.60
CA LEU A 133 -0.40 -15.50 -4.07
C LEU A 133 0.20 -16.67 -3.29
N LYS A 134 0.17 -16.62 -1.95
CA LYS A 134 0.67 -17.72 -1.10
C LYS A 134 -0.08 -19.02 -1.33
N LYS A 135 -1.40 -18.96 -1.50
CA LYS A 135 -2.22 -20.15 -1.75
C LYS A 135 -1.91 -20.75 -3.12
N LYS A 136 -1.88 -19.93 -4.17
CA LYS A 136 -1.58 -20.37 -5.54
C LYS A 136 -0.23 -21.09 -5.63
N ARG A 137 0.82 -20.56 -4.97
CA ARG A 137 2.16 -21.16 -4.95
C ARG A 137 2.24 -22.44 -4.12
N TYR A 138 1.49 -22.51 -3.01
CA TYR A 138 1.41 -23.74 -2.22
C TYR A 138 0.77 -24.89 -3.01
N ASP A 139 -0.23 -24.59 -3.84
CA ASP A 139 -0.92 -25.59 -4.67
C ASP A 139 -0.03 -26.04 -5.86
N GLU A 140 0.71 -25.12 -6.53
CA GLU A 140 1.67 -25.44 -7.61
C GLU A 140 2.83 -26.34 -7.15
N HIS A 141 3.23 -26.29 -5.88
CA HIS A 141 4.31 -27.13 -5.34
C HIS A 141 3.83 -28.48 -4.77
N LYS A 142 2.52 -28.72 -4.75
CA LYS A 142 1.91 -29.93 -4.18
C LYS A 142 1.52 -30.95 -5.25
N GLU A 143 1.44 -30.52 -6.52
CA GLU A 143 1.45 -31.38 -7.71
C GLU A 143 2.87 -31.82 -8.07
#